data_AF-W7YD50-F1
#
_entry.id   AF-W7YD50-F1
#
_cell.length_a   1.000
_cell.length_b   1.000
_cell.length_c   1.000
_cell.angle_alpha   90.00
_cell.angle_beta   90.00
_cell.angle_gamma   90.00
#
_symmetry.space_group_name_H-M   'P 1'
#
loop_
_entity.id
_entity.type
_entity.pdbx_description
1 polymer ?
#
loop_
_entity_poly.entity_id
_entity_poly.type
_entity_poly.pdbx_seq_one_letter_code
_entity_poly.pdbx_strand_id
1 'polypeptide(L)'
;MIKPQMIAAVVIHALIALSFLGDPEYSFLFYFVAAIVLANVIGILLIVSDKKTLGAKVFLISSAVMVPIGLIGAFGARKILDEEKKKTFYNN
;
A
#
# COMPACT_ATOMS: atom_id res chain seq x y z
N MET A 1 -6.92 -21.08 7.11
CA MET A 1 -6.80 -20.11 8.21
C MET A 1 -6.15 -18.85 7.66
N ILE A 2 -6.79 -17.69 7.85
CA ILE A 2 -6.23 -16.40 7.42
C ILE A 2 -5.06 -16.04 8.34
N LYS A 3 -3.97 -15.56 7.75
CA LYS A 3 -2.77 -15.16 8.49
C LYS A 3 -2.91 -13.69 8.95
N PRO A 4 -2.52 -13.31 10.18
CA PRO A 4 -2.67 -11.94 10.68
C PRO A 4 -2.03 -10.87 9.77
N GLN A 5 -0.93 -11.21 9.09
CA GLN A 5 -0.25 -10.35 8.14
C GLN A 5 -1.16 -9.92 6.97
N MET A 6 -2.08 -10.80 6.55
CA MET A 6 -3.03 -10.48 5.48
C MET A 6 -4.05 -9.42 5.93
N ILE A 7 -4.50 -9.52 7.18
CA ILE A 7 -5.41 -8.53 7.77
C ILE A 7 -4.69 -7.19 7.92
N ALA A 8 -3.46 -7.20 8.45
CA ALA A 8 -2.64 -6.00 8.57
C ALA A 8 -2.42 -5.32 7.22
N ALA A 9 -2.10 -6.09 6.16
CA ALA A 9 -1.94 -5.55 4.82
C ALA A 9 -3.21 -4.88 4.28
N VAL A 10 -4.39 -5.50 4.47
CA VAL A 10 -5.68 -4.89 4.07
C VAL A 10 -5.91 -3.57 4.81
N VAL A 11 -5.67 -3.54 6.11
CA VAL A 11 -5.82 -2.32 6.92
C VAL A 11 -4.87 -1.22 6.42
N ILE A 12 -3.60 -1.55 6.20
CA ILE A 12 -2.60 -0.59 5.69
C ILE A 12 -3.02 -0.07 4.31
N HIS A 13 -3.40 -0.94 3.37
CA HIS A 13 -3.83 -0.51 2.04
C HIS A 13 -5.09 0.35 2.09
N ALA A 14 -6.04 0.04 2.98
CA ALA A 14 -7.24 0.85 3.18
C ALA A 14 -6.91 2.24 3.73
N LEU A 15 -6.02 2.33 4.72
CA LEU A 15 -5.56 3.62 5.26
C LEU A 15 -4.83 4.45 4.20
N ILE A 16 -4.03 3.81 3.35
CA ILE A 16 -3.38 4.48 2.23
C ILE A 16 -4.42 5.02 1.25
N ALA A 17 -5.41 4.22 0.86
CA ALA A 17 -6.50 4.71 0.00
C ALA A 17 -7.19 5.92 0.64
N LEU A 18 -7.57 5.82 1.91
CA LEU A 18 -8.24 6.91 2.65
C LEU A 18 -7.39 8.18 2.75
N SER A 19 -6.06 8.10 2.72
CA SER A 19 -5.18 9.28 2.73
C SER A 19 -5.29 10.13 1.45
N PHE A 20 -5.80 9.57 0.35
CA PHE A 20 -6.06 10.28 -0.91
C PHE A 20 -7.53 10.72 -1.05
N LEU A 21 -8.38 10.38 -0.08
CA LEU A 21 -9.80 10.70 -0.17
C LEU A 21 -10.03 12.20 0.00
N GLY A 22 -10.74 12.81 -0.95
CA GLY A 22 -11.09 14.23 -0.91
C GLY A 22 -10.07 15.17 -1.55
N ASP A 23 -8.93 14.64 -2.02
CA ASP A 23 -7.97 15.40 -2.81
C ASP A 23 -8.21 15.14 -4.32
N PRO A 24 -8.68 16.14 -5.11
CA PRO A 24 -8.93 15.98 -6.53
C PRO A 24 -7.67 15.60 -7.33
N GLU A 25 -6.50 16.10 -6.92
CA GLU A 25 -5.20 15.85 -7.58
C GLU A 25 -4.83 14.37 -7.49
N TYR A 26 -5.15 13.72 -6.36
CA TYR A 26 -4.82 12.32 -6.09
C TYR A 26 -6.01 11.37 -6.23
N SER A 27 -7.12 11.82 -6.82
CA SER A 27 -8.31 11.01 -7.06
C SER A 27 -8.01 9.69 -7.79
N PHE A 28 -7.10 9.71 -8.77
CA PHE A 28 -6.63 8.48 -9.45
C PHE A 28 -5.96 7.50 -8.47
N LEU A 29 -5.09 7.98 -7.57
CA LEU A 29 -4.42 7.14 -6.57
C LEU A 29 -5.42 6.53 -5.60
N PHE A 30 -6.44 7.30 -5.17
CA PHE A 30 -7.54 6.77 -4.38
C PHE A 30 -8.19 5.56 -5.05
N TYR A 31 -8.68 5.72 -6.29
CA TYR A 31 -9.37 4.64 -7.01
C TYR A 31 -8.44 3.45 -7.29
N PHE A 32 -7.17 3.71 -7.60
CA PHE A 32 -6.17 2.68 -7.85
C PHE A 32 -5.90 1.83 -6.61
N VAL A 33 -5.65 2.46 -5.45
CA VAL A 33 -5.41 1.73 -4.20
C VAL A 33 -6.69 1.05 -3.71
N ALA A 34 -7.85 1.68 -3.87
CA ALA A 34 -9.15 1.08 -3.53
C ALA A 34 -9.41 -0.21 -4.32
N ALA A 35 -9.08 -0.25 -5.61
CA ALA A 35 -9.17 -1.46 -6.43
C ALA A 35 -8.27 -2.60 -5.89
N ILE A 36 -7.08 -2.27 -5.39
CA ILE A 36 -6.17 -3.24 -4.75
C ILE A 36 -6.74 -3.76 -3.43
N VAL A 37 -7.30 -2.88 -2.59
CA VAL A 37 -8.00 -3.28 -1.36
C VAL A 37 -9.14 -4.26 -1.68
N LEU A 38 -9.96 -3.94 -2.69
CA LEU A 38 -11.03 -4.83 -3.14
C LEU A 38 -10.50 -6.19 -3.61
N ALA A 39 -9.42 -6.21 -4.39
CA ALA A 39 -8.77 -7.47 -4.81
C ALA A 39 -8.24 -8.27 -3.61
N ASN A 40 -7.68 -7.60 -2.60
CA ASN A 40 -7.24 -8.26 -1.36
C ASN A 40 -8.42 -8.87 -0.58
N VAL A 41 -9.55 -8.15 -0.49
CA VAL A 41 -10.78 -8.67 0.13
C VAL A 41 -11.31 -9.88 -0.65
N ILE A 42 -11.35 -9.81 -1.99
CA ILE A 42 -11.72 -10.96 -2.84
C ILE A 42 -10.79 -12.15 -2.60
N GLY A 43 -9.47 -11.91 -2.48
CA GLY A 43 -8.50 -12.94 -2.15
C GLY A 43 -8.80 -13.63 -0.80
N ILE A 44 -9.15 -12.86 0.23
CA ILE A 44 -9.56 -13.39 1.54
C ILE A 44 -10.86 -14.20 1.41
N LEU A 45 -11.87 -13.67 0.74
CA LEU A 45 -13.15 -14.37 0.52
C LEU A 45 -12.94 -15.72 -0.16
N LEU A 46 -12.11 -15.76 -1.21
CA LEU A 46 -11.74 -17.01 -1.89
C LEU A 46 -11.06 -18.02 -0.95
N ILE A 47 -10.18 -17.56 -0.04
CA ILE A 47 -9.53 -18.45 0.93
C ILE A 47 -10.54 -19.01 1.94
N VAL A 48 -11.50 -18.20 2.38
CA VAL A 48 -12.56 -18.63 3.31
C VAL A 48 -13.55 -19.58 2.63
N SER A 49 -13.79 -19.43 1.31
CA SER A 49 -14.59 -20.35 0.49
C SER A 49 -13.79 -21.58 -0.01
N ASP A 50 -12.78 -22.03 0.73
CA ASP A 50 -11.90 -23.18 0.43
C ASP A 50 -11.08 -23.13 -0.87
N LYS A 51 -11.11 -22.03 -1.62
CA LYS A 51 -10.25 -21.80 -2.81
C LYS A 51 -8.90 -21.20 -2.41
N LYS A 52 -8.22 -21.82 -1.45
CA LYS A 52 -7.03 -21.28 -0.74
C LYS A 52 -5.91 -20.83 -1.68
N THR A 53 -5.51 -21.68 -2.62
CA THR A 53 -4.41 -21.37 -3.55
C THR A 53 -4.75 -20.21 -4.47
N LEU A 54 -5.98 -20.16 -4.99
CA LEU A 54 -6.42 -19.08 -5.87
C LEU A 54 -6.50 -17.76 -5.10
N GLY A 55 -7.15 -17.75 -3.94
CA GLY A 55 -7.26 -16.55 -3.12
C GLY A 55 -5.90 -16.02 -2.63
N ALA A 56 -4.97 -16.90 -2.28
CA ALA A 56 -3.60 -16.52 -1.94
C ALA A 56 -2.86 -15.88 -3.12
N LYS A 57 -3.00 -16.42 -4.34
CA LYS A 57 -2.43 -15.83 -5.56
C LYS A 57 -3.01 -14.45 -5.86
N VAL A 58 -4.34 -14.30 -5.79
CA VAL A 58 -5.01 -13.01 -5.99
C VAL A 58 -4.52 -11.97 -4.99
N PHE A 59 -4.45 -12.35 -3.71
CA PHE A 59 -3.95 -11.47 -2.66
C PHE A 59 -2.48 -11.07 -2.90
N LEU A 60 -1.62 -12.03 -3.23
CA LEU A 60 -0.20 -11.78 -3.48
C LEU A 60 0.01 -10.82 -4.65
N ILE A 61 -0.64 -11.08 -5.79
CA ILE A 61 -0.46 -10.28 -7.01
C ILE A 61 -0.94 -8.84 -6.78
N SER A 62 -2.12 -8.67 -6.17
CA SER A 62 -2.66 -7.33 -5.88
C SER A 62 -1.76 -6.55 -4.91
N SER A 63 -1.23 -7.19 -3.87
CA SER A 63 -0.32 -6.54 -2.92
C SER A 63 1.07 -6.25 -3.48
N ALA A 64 1.57 -7.05 -4.44
CA ALA A 64 2.89 -6.85 -5.03
C ALA A 64 3.02 -5.48 -5.72
N VAL A 65 1.92 -4.97 -6.27
CA VAL A 65 1.85 -3.64 -6.92
C VAL A 65 2.12 -2.49 -5.94
N MET A 66 1.85 -2.68 -4.65
CA MET A 66 2.10 -1.66 -3.61
C MET A 66 3.57 -1.54 -3.21
N VAL A 67 4.39 -2.56 -3.48
CA VAL A 67 5.83 -2.55 -3.14
C VAL A 67 6.59 -1.40 -3.83
N PRO A 68 6.53 -1.21 -5.16
CA PRO A 68 7.22 -0.10 -5.82
C PRO A 68 6.71 1.28 -5.34
N ILE A 69 5.41 1.40 -5.04
CA ILE A 69 4.82 2.66 -4.53
C ILE A 69 5.42 3.01 -3.16
N GLY A 70 5.51 2.04 -2.25
CA GLY A 70 6.17 2.24 -0.96
C GLY A 70 7.64 2.64 -1.08
N LEU A 71 8.36 2.05 -2.05
CA LEU A 71 9.76 2.42 -2.32
C LEU A 71 9.91 3.86 -2.82
N ILE A 72 9.03 4.32 -3.72
CA ILE A 72 9.03 5.71 -4.19
C ILE A 72 8.85 6.69 -3.03
N GLY A 73 7.88 6.43 -2.15
CA GLY A 73 7.66 7.26 -0.95
C GLY A 73 8.89 7.27 -0.02
N ALA A 74 9.52 6.12 0.20
CA ALA A 74 10.72 6.01 1.03
C ALA A 74 11.90 6.80 0.45
N PHE A 75 12.12 6.77 -0.87
CA PHE A 75 13.16 7.57 -1.52
C PHE A 75 12.87 9.07 -1.44
N GLY A 76 11.61 9.50 -1.56
CA GLY A 76 11.20 10.88 -1.35
C GLY A 76 11.52 11.37 0.07
N ALA A 77 11.13 10.60 1.09
CA ALA A 77 11.44 10.91 2.49
C ALA A 77 12.96 10.95 2.75
N ARG A 78 13.72 10.03 2.15
CA ARG A 78 15.18 10.02 2.26
C ARG A 78 15.81 11.29 1.69
N LYS A 79 15.31 11.76 0.54
CA LYS A 79 15.80 13.00 -0.08
C LYS A 79 15.59 14.21 0.85
N ILE A 80 14.43 14.31 1.49
CA ILE A 80 14.15 15.38 2.47
C ILE A 80 15.14 15.31 3.65
N LEU A 81 15.37 14.12 4.21
CA LEU A 81 16.34 13.94 5.30
C LEU A 81 17.77 14.34 4.89
N ASP A 82 18.17 14.02 3.67
CA ASP A 82 19.50 14.36 3.15
C ASP A 82 19.63 15.88 2.87
N GLU A 83 18.55 16.55 2.45
CA GLU A 83 18.50 18.01 2.31
C GLU A 83 18.63 18.72 3.66
N GLU A 84 17.92 18.26 4.69
CA GLU A 84 18.01 18.84 6.05
C GLU A 84 19.39 18.66 6.69
N LYS A 85 20.04 17.51 6.46
CA LYS A 85 21.44 17.29 6.90
C LYS A 85 22.41 18.26 6.24
N LYS A 86 22.26 18.50 4.93
CA LYS A 86 23.10 19.47 4.20
C LYS A 86 22.92 20.87 4.74
N LYS A 87 21.68 21.33 4.97
CA LYS A 87 21.41 22.66 5.54
C LYS A 87 22.08 22.84 6.90
N THR A 88 21.98 21.86 7.79
CA THR A 88 22.64 21.88 9.11
C THR A 88 24.17 21.93 8.99
N PHE A 89 24.75 21.27 7.98
CA PHE A 89 26.19 21.28 7.75
C PHE A 89 26.69 22.63 7.18
N TYR A 90 25.91 23.31 6.33
CA TYR A 90 26.30 24.62 5.76
C TYR A 90 26.01 25.81 6.68
N ASN A 91 25.16 25.65 7.71
CA ASN A 91 24.85 26.69 8.70
C ASN A 91 25.73 26.62 9.97
N ASN A 92 26.74 25.75 10.01
CA ASN A 92 27.83 25.74 11.00
C ASN A 92 29.15 26.14 10.34
#